data_AF-A0A2T7UVA4-F1
#
_entry.id   AF-A0A2T7UVA4-F1
#
_cell.length_a   1.000
_cell.length_b   1.000
_cell.length_c   1.000
_cell.angle_alpha   90.00
_cell.angle_beta   90.00
_cell.angle_gamma   90.00
#
_symmetry.space_group_name_H-M   'P 1'
#
loop_
_entity.id
_entity.type
_entity.pdbx_description
1 polymer ?
#
loop_
_entity_poly.entity_id
_entity_poly.type
_entity_poly.pdbx_seq_one_letter_code
_entity_poly.pdbx_strand_id
1 'polypeptide(L)'
;MMIPAAPLRSTMATLAVACIAGALVIAGLAFGWYDWRLFALAGVAGLVIGVPLGIAIARRMRAQPPLPRPEGAAYDPEAAQRAVDPSRPVAYPPALDQQPASA
;
A
#
# COMPACT_ATOMS: atom_id res chain seq x y z
N MET A 1 17.08 3.05 13.04
CA MET A 1 16.96 2.38 11.72
C MET A 1 15.94 3.18 10.92
N MET A 2 16.39 4.19 10.16
CA MET A 2 15.51 5.00 9.33
C MET A 2 14.92 4.11 8.24
N ILE A 3 13.60 3.95 8.21
CA ILE A 3 12.90 3.39 7.06
C ILE A 3 12.98 4.48 5.99
N PRO A 4 13.75 4.28 4.90
CA PRO A 4 13.78 5.25 3.82
C PRO A 4 12.34 5.40 3.31
N ALA A 5 11.88 6.63 3.10
CA ALA A 5 10.63 6.94 2.44
C ALA A 5 10.71 6.45 0.98
N ALA A 6 10.61 5.13 0.79
CA ALA A 6 10.60 4.52 -0.51
C ALA A 6 9.38 5.06 -1.26
N PRO A 7 9.53 5.42 -2.55
CA PRO A 7 8.42 5.98 -3.30
C PRO A 7 7.31 4.94 -3.32
N LEU A 8 6.11 5.28 -2.83
CA LEU A 8 4.95 4.38 -2.66
C LEU A 8 4.67 3.45 -3.87
N ARG A 9 5.05 3.90 -5.07
CA ARG A 9 5.03 3.13 -6.31
C ARG A 9 5.96 1.91 -6.33
N SER A 10 7.18 2.02 -5.80
CA SER A 10 8.18 0.94 -5.83
C SER A 10 7.81 -0.15 -4.84
N THR A 11 7.32 0.20 -3.65
CA THR A 11 6.87 -0.77 -2.65
C THR A 11 5.65 -1.56 -3.12
N MET A 12 4.68 -0.89 -3.76
CA MET A 12 3.53 -1.56 -4.36
C MET A 12 3.93 -2.47 -5.54
N ALA A 13 4.89 -2.03 -6.37
CA ALA A 13 5.39 -2.85 -7.47
C ALA A 13 6.17 -4.08 -6.98
N THR A 14 7.07 -3.94 -6.01
CA THR A 14 7.82 -5.09 -5.47
C THR A 14 6.90 -6.10 -4.78
N LEU A 15 5.89 -5.62 -4.04
CA LEU A 15 4.92 -6.49 -3.40
C LEU A 15 4.08 -7.27 -4.42
N ALA A 16 3.61 -6.60 -5.48
CA ALA A 16 2.86 -7.25 -6.55
C ALA A 16 3.69 -8.31 -7.29
N VAL A 17 4.94 -7.98 -7.63
CA VAL A 17 5.88 -8.93 -8.27
C VAL A 17 6.11 -10.15 -7.38
N ALA A 18 6.43 -9.94 -6.10
CA ALA A 18 6.68 -11.04 -5.16
C ALA A 18 5.44 -11.93 -4.98
N CYS A 19 4.26 -11.32 -4.91
CA CYS A 19 3.00 -12.06 -4.76
C CYS A 19 2.68 -12.93 -5.97
N ILE A 20 2.83 -12.38 -7.20
CA ILE A 20 2.59 -13.14 -8.43
C ILE A 20 3.63 -14.23 -8.62
N ALA A 21 4.93 -13.91 -8.43
CA ALA A 21 6.00 -14.89 -8.54
C ALA A 21 5.78 -16.05 -7.54
N GLY A 22 5.47 -15.72 -6.28
CA GLY A 22 5.16 -16.72 -5.25
C GLY A 22 3.95 -17.59 -5.60
N ALA A 23 2.86 -16.99 -6.09
CA ALA A 23 1.67 -17.73 -6.50
C ALA A 23 1.95 -18.73 -7.64
N LEU A 24 2.75 -18.33 -8.63
CA LEU A 24 3.15 -19.20 -9.74
C LEU A 24 4.04 -20.36 -9.28
N VAL A 25 4.98 -20.10 -8.36
CA VAL A 25 5.82 -21.15 -7.77
C VAL A 25 4.95 -22.14 -6.98
N ILE A 26 4.06 -21.66 -6.12
CA ILE A 26 3.17 -22.51 -5.32
C ILE A 26 2.29 -23.37 -6.23
N ALA A 27 1.68 -22.76 -7.25
CA ALA A 27 0.86 -23.49 -8.22
C ALA A 27 1.66 -24.57 -8.94
N GLY A 28 2.84 -24.24 -9.47
CA GLY A 28 3.69 -25.21 -10.17
C GLY A 28 4.12 -26.39 -9.31
N LEU A 29 4.52 -26.12 -8.06
CA LEU A 29 4.88 -27.17 -7.12
C LEU A 29 3.67 -28.04 -6.73
N ALA A 30 2.47 -27.45 -6.62
CA ALA A 30 1.24 -28.19 -6.35
C ALA A 30 0.85 -29.15 -7.50
N PHE A 31 1.21 -28.82 -8.75
CA PHE A 31 1.06 -29.71 -9.91
C PHE A 31 2.19 -30.75 -10.04
N GLY A 32 3.14 -30.79 -9.10
CA GLY A 32 4.25 -31.74 -9.11
C GLY A 32 5.37 -31.38 -10.09
N TRP A 33 5.46 -30.12 -10.52
CA TRP A 33 6.54 -29.66 -11.39
C TRP A 33 7.73 -29.19 -10.56
N TYR A 34 8.72 -30.05 -10.45
CA TYR A 34 9.95 -29.83 -9.66
C TYR A 34 11.15 -29.45 -10.53
N ASP A 35 10.93 -28.71 -11.62
CA ASP A 35 11.98 -28.30 -12.54
C ASP A 35 12.49 -26.88 -12.21
N TRP A 36 13.79 -26.62 -12.38
CA TRP A 36 14.38 -25.29 -12.20
C TRP A 36 13.77 -24.25 -13.15
N ARG A 37 13.30 -24.69 -14.33
CA ARG A 37 12.62 -23.85 -15.32
C ARG A 37 11.34 -23.22 -14.77
N LEU A 38 10.65 -23.89 -13.86
CA LEU A 38 9.46 -23.35 -13.21
C LEU A 38 9.79 -22.05 -12.47
N PHE A 39 10.88 -22.05 -11.69
CA PHE A 39 11.30 -20.87 -10.92
C PHE A 39 11.72 -19.72 -11.83
N ALA A 40 12.44 -20.02 -12.92
CA ALA A 40 12.83 -19.00 -13.90
C ALA A 40 11.61 -18.38 -14.57
N LEU A 41 10.65 -19.21 -15.03
CA LEU A 41 9.41 -18.73 -15.65
C LEU A 41 8.53 -17.97 -14.66
N ALA A 42 8.41 -18.43 -13.42
CA ALA A 42 7.66 -17.75 -12.38
C ALA A 42 8.27 -16.38 -12.03
N GLY A 43 9.60 -16.29 -11.98
CA GLY A 43 10.31 -15.03 -11.77
C GLY A 43 10.10 -14.04 -12.93
N VAL A 44 10.26 -14.49 -14.18
CA VAL A 44 10.05 -13.65 -15.37
C VAL A 44 8.59 -13.24 -15.50
N ALA A 45 7.64 -14.17 -15.37
CA ALA A 45 6.22 -13.88 -15.42
C ALA A 45 5.79 -12.94 -14.27
N GLY A 46 6.31 -13.17 -13.06
CA GLY A 46 6.09 -12.29 -11.91
C GLY A 46 6.60 -10.87 -12.15
N LEU A 47 7.75 -10.70 -12.80
CA LEU A 47 8.29 -9.39 -13.15
C LEU A 47 7.45 -8.71 -14.26
N VAL A 48 7.20 -9.44 -15.36
CA VAL A 48 6.50 -8.94 -16.55
C VAL A 48 5.05 -8.57 -16.24
N ILE A 49 4.38 -9.31 -15.36
CA ILE A 49 2.99 -9.05 -14.97
C ILE A 49 2.93 -8.14 -13.73
N GLY A 50 3.77 -8.38 -12.73
CA GLY A 50 3.70 -7.70 -11.44
C GLY A 50 4.15 -6.25 -11.48
N VAL A 51 5.14 -5.90 -12.29
CA VAL A 51 5.57 -4.50 -12.44
C VAL A 51 4.46 -3.63 -13.04
N PRO A 52 3.86 -3.95 -14.22
CA PRO A 52 2.80 -3.12 -14.77
C PRO A 52 1.55 -3.14 -13.90
N LEU A 53 1.22 -4.27 -13.25
CA LEU A 53 0.06 -4.35 -12.35
C LEU A 53 0.25 -3.47 -11.10
N GLY A 54 1.43 -3.51 -10.47
CA GLY A 54 1.75 -2.66 -9.32
C GLY A 54 1.74 -1.18 -9.65
N ILE A 55 2.24 -0.79 -10.84
CA ILE A 55 2.15 0.59 -11.33
C ILE A 55 0.68 0.99 -11.59
N ALA A 56 -0.10 0.12 -12.22
CA ALA A 56 -1.52 0.38 -12.51
C ALA A 56 -2.33 0.58 -11.22
N ILE A 57 -2.10 -0.25 -10.19
CA ILE A 57 -2.74 -0.14 -8.87
C ILE A 57 -2.34 1.18 -8.20
N ALA A 58 -1.05 1.52 -8.17
CA ALA A 58 -0.58 2.78 -7.59
C ALA A 58 -1.17 4.01 -8.29
N ARG A 59 -1.32 3.95 -9.62
CA ARG A 59 -1.99 5.00 -10.42
C ARG A 59 -3.48 5.08 -10.11
N ARG A 60 -4.17 3.94 -9.98
CA ARG A 60 -5.59 3.86 -9.60
C ARG A 60 -5.83 4.45 -8.22
N MET A 61 -4.97 4.13 -7.25
CA MET A 61 -5.06 4.68 -5.89
C MET A 61 -4.91 6.20 -5.87
N ARG A 62 -4.00 6.76 -6.68
CA ARG A 62 -3.85 8.22 -6.81
C ARG A 62 -5.03 8.89 -7.53
N ALA A 63 -5.71 8.18 -8.41
CA ALA A 63 -6.85 8.71 -9.15
C ALA A 63 -8.16 8.66 -8.35
N GLN A 64 -8.23 7.85 -7.30
CA GLN A 64 -9.38 7.80 -6.42
C GLN A 64 -9.36 8.98 -5.45
N PRO A 65 -10.52 9.64 -5.21
CA PRO A 65 -10.61 10.67 -4.20
C PRO A 65 -10.23 10.08 -2.83
N PRO A 66 -9.61 10.87 -1.94
CA PRO A 66 -9.35 10.43 -0.57
C PRO A 66 -10.61 9.85 0.06
N LEU A 67 -10.47 8.69 0.70
CA LEU A 67 -11.58 8.14 1.49
C LEU A 67 -12.00 9.18 2.54
N PRO A 68 -13.32 9.32 2.81
CA PRO A 68 -13.78 10.14 3.92
C PRO A 68 -13.03 9.74 5.19
N ARG A 69 -12.52 10.73 5.93
CA ARG A 69 -11.79 10.47 7.17
C ARG A 69 -12.72 9.70 8.11
N PRO A 70 -12.33 8.51 8.61
CA PRO A 70 -13.14 7.80 9.57
C PRO A 70 -13.23 8.64 10.86
N GLU A 71 -14.43 9.14 11.14
CA GLU A 71 -14.73 9.88 12.35
C GLU A 71 -14.98 8.89 13.49
N GLY A 72 -13.89 8.45 14.11
CA GLY A 72 -13.93 7.54 15.23
C GLY A 72 -12.59 7.43 15.95
N ALA A 73 -12.65 7.37 17.28
CA ALA A 73 -11.50 7.16 18.17
C ALA A 73 -10.68 5.90 17.84
N ALA A 74 -11.23 4.95 17.08
CA ALA A 74 -10.51 3.74 16.67
C ALA A 74 -9.43 3.99 15.59
N TYR A 75 -9.55 5.07 14.81
CA TYR A 75 -8.70 5.31 13.63
C TYR A 75 -8.00 6.67 13.66
N ASP A 76 -8.48 7.61 14.47
CA ASP A 76 -7.82 8.87 14.75
C ASP A 76 -7.20 8.82 16.17
N PRO A 77 -5.86 8.67 16.29
CA PRO A 77 -5.21 8.54 17.59
C PRO A 77 -5.35 9.81 18.42
N GLU A 78 -5.54 10.98 17.80
CA GLU A 78 -5.80 12.22 18.53
C GLU A 78 -7.25 12.30 19.00
N ALA A 79 -8.22 11.82 18.20
CA ALA A 79 -9.61 11.70 18.66
C ALA A 79 -9.74 10.67 19.80
N ALA A 80 -8.98 9.58 19.74
CA ALA A 80 -8.86 8.61 20.82
C ALA A 80 -8.32 9.28 22.09
N GLN A 81 -7.26 10.08 21.94
CA GLN A 81 -6.68 10.83 23.05
C GLN A 81 -7.61 11.89 23.61
N ARG A 82 -8.43 12.57 22.79
CA ARG A 82 -9.49 13.50 23.25
C ARG A 82 -10.58 12.81 24.06
N ALA A 83 -10.94 11.57 23.70
CA ALA A 83 -11.95 10.80 24.44
C ALA A 83 -11.44 10.34 25.82
N VAL A 84 -10.13 10.12 25.96
CA VAL A 84 -9.48 9.73 27.22
C VAL A 84 -9.17 10.94 28.10
N ASP A 85 -8.71 12.04 27.50
CA ASP A 85 -8.42 13.31 28.19
C ASP A 85 -9.02 14.51 27.45
N PRO A 86 -10.24 14.94 27.81
CA PRO A 86 -10.92 16.08 27.19
C PRO A 86 -10.23 17.43 27.42
N SER A 87 -9.33 17.52 28.39
CA SER A 87 -8.69 18.78 28.82
C SER A 87 -7.38 19.09 28.07
N ARG A 88 -6.91 18.15 27.25
CA ARG A 88 -5.65 18.28 26.52
C ARG A 88 -5.77 19.31 25.38
N PRO A 89 -4.90 20.34 25.34
CA PRO A 89 -4.87 21.31 24.24
C PRO A 89 -4.28 20.64 22.99
N VAL A 90 -5.16 20.31 22.05
CA VAL A 90 -4.79 19.83 20.71
C VAL A 90 -5.30 20.86 19.71
N ALA A 91 -4.41 21.39 18.85
CA ALA A 91 -4.82 22.30 17.79
C ALA A 91 -5.76 21.56 16.84
N TYR A 92 -6.98 22.07 16.66
CA TYR A 92 -7.90 21.51 15.67
C TYR A 92 -7.27 21.70 14.28
N PRO A 93 -7.07 20.64 13.49
CA PRO A 93 -6.55 20.80 12.13
C PRO A 93 -7.56 21.62 11.31
N PRO A 94 -7.09 22.56 10.47
CA PRO A 94 -7.98 23.42 9.68
C PRO A 94 -8.94 22.57 8.84
N ALA A 95 -10.16 23.06 8.66
CA ALA A 95 -11.13 22.38 7.80
C ALA A 95 -10.58 22.31 6.35
N LEU A 96 -11.04 21.33 5.57
CA LEU A 96 -10.54 21.05 4.21
C LEU A 96 -10.62 22.26 3.27
N ASP A 97 -11.56 23.17 3.52
CA ASP A 97 -11.80 24.45 2.85
C ASP A 97 -10.94 25.61 3.37
N GLN A 98 -10.35 25.45 4.56
CA GLN A 98 -9.46 26.41 5.22
C GLN A 98 -7.98 26.10 4.97
N GLN A 99 -7.68 24.95 4.38
CA GLN A 99 -6.32 24.58 4.03
C GLN A 99 -5.88 25.38 2.79
N PRO A 100 -4.76 26.14 2.85
CA PRO A 100 -4.32 26.93 1.72
C PRO A 100 -4.07 25.98 0.54
N ALA A 101 -4.61 26.32 -0.64
CA ALA A 101 -4.25 25.65 -1.88
C ALA A 101 -2.74 25.77 -2.04
N SER A 102 -2.01 24.69 -1.73
CA SER A 102 -0.55 24.68 -1.81
C SER A 102 -0.18 24.91 -3.27
N ALA A 103 0.40 26.08 -3.56
CA ALA A 103 0.99 26.47 -4.84
C ALA A 103 2.20 25.59 -5.21
#